data_AF-A0A1S3K6B9-F1
#
_entry.id   AF-A0A1S3K6B9-F1
#
_cell.length_a   1.000
_cell.length_b   1.000
_cell.length_c   1.000
_cell.angle_alpha   90.00
_cell.angle_beta   90.00
_cell.angle_gamma   90.00
#
_symmetry.space_group_name_H-M   'P 1'
#
loop_
_entity.id
_entity.type
_entity.pdbx_description
1 polymer ?
#
loop_
_entity_poly.entity_id
_entity_poly.type
_entity_poly.pdbx_seq_one_letter_code
_entity_poly.pdbx_strand_id
1 'polypeptide(L)'
;MRGFYLSLWYTALGSCIKNVCAVTVDLCGGPSRELRCANFQQVFTNYTATLILDTVEASTKLECTGKCGETEGCAAVVFKNQDHMCHMLPEPQNVSQFSSTSPTGIWMANVRDISPRNGYEEVCSTVKCSAGSRCRVDCTTGEPVCVGSSAFCDETPVSNIVYAGWGGGFGAVTGGGPNFTYNKLQDSTGLRVEFSGSIRTAFACKSCGSMVYFLINGASCTSPYSIAFTERHTTRRNRIEHGSLSGICWDVPAGIVTIQIYVRNISGDSEAYLGWKAFSYFKFEEIKANPGQSQCETLTLFNIKEFVVVKAIFIKDENIYMSSTYLKRSSNTALAVYWTGSLREDGSKCARWYFTFNGAECSDPGTIDGALYMANDLHNIILKTFEFSGVCKGIPAGAVNISFHCGNCPWNTTNGNPLTGWYAPSRIRVEETRLGLDISALSDHTGKTATRIPIFNRQYWWWPAQNIIMNVGTLYTVMYSKKSGASWLKVLWSGNAQEIKAINGCSRWYFTFNDNECSNPGEIESIKFNRYYESDKVVYYNSPFTVQGTCQGISAGDVTVALKVGSCTYYLAQETLTSWGTKTSLMIEETFHG
;
A
#
# COMPACT_ATOMS: atom_id res chain seq x y z
N MET A 1 -29.69 -40.42 12.33
CA MET A 1 -29.93 -38.99 12.59
C MET A 1 -28.58 -38.29 12.64
N ARG A 2 -28.42 -37.22 11.83
CA ARG A 2 -27.51 -36.05 11.94
C ARG A 2 -26.08 -36.29 12.49
N GLY A 3 -24.99 -35.84 11.87
CA GLY A 3 -24.80 -34.92 10.75
C GLY A 3 -23.39 -34.29 10.79
N PHE A 4 -22.95 -33.81 9.63
CA PHE A 4 -21.93 -32.77 9.32
C PHE A 4 -20.47 -32.99 9.80
N TYR A 5 -19.56 -33.41 8.91
CA TYR A 5 -18.80 -32.66 7.87
C TYR A 5 -17.63 -31.83 8.42
N LEU A 6 -16.42 -32.39 8.28
CA LEU A 6 -15.16 -31.65 8.18
C LEU A 6 -14.62 -31.86 6.76
N SER A 7 -14.33 -30.74 6.10
CA SER A 7 -13.54 -30.58 4.88
C SER A 7 -12.21 -31.34 4.93
N LEU A 8 -11.73 -31.91 3.81
CA LEU A 8 -10.32 -31.72 3.43
C LEU A 8 -9.95 -32.20 1.99
N TRP A 9 -9.49 -31.26 1.16
CA TRP A 9 -8.31 -31.24 0.27
C TRP A 9 -8.13 -32.19 -0.94
N TYR A 10 -7.53 -31.59 -1.97
CA TYR A 10 -6.97 -32.12 -3.21
C TYR A 10 -6.42 -33.55 -3.10
N THR A 11 -6.90 -34.45 -3.95
CA THR A 11 -6.28 -35.75 -4.22
C THR A 11 -5.97 -35.88 -5.72
N ALA A 12 -4.77 -35.45 -6.12
CA ALA A 12 -4.15 -35.93 -7.35
C ALA A 12 -3.66 -37.38 -7.11
N LEU A 13 -4.51 -38.37 -7.42
CA LEU A 13 -4.13 -39.78 -7.40
C LEU A 13 -3.45 -40.15 -8.73
N GLY A 14 -2.13 -40.03 -8.79
CA GLY A 14 -1.33 -40.53 -9.93
C GLY A 14 -0.57 -41.80 -9.57
N SER A 15 -0.96 -42.95 -10.14
CA SER A 15 -0.14 -44.17 -10.12
C SER A 15 0.76 -44.19 -11.37
N CYS A 16 2.06 -44.44 -11.17
CA CYS A 16 3.05 -44.46 -12.24
C CYS A 16 3.36 -45.92 -12.61
N ILE A 17 2.66 -46.47 -13.61
CA ILE A 17 3.04 -47.72 -14.25
C ILE A 17 3.87 -47.37 -15.49
N LYS A 18 5.03 -48.01 -15.64
CA LYS A 18 6.01 -47.78 -16.72
C LYS A 18 5.31 -47.58 -18.08
N ASN A 19 5.39 -46.35 -18.59
CA ASN A 19 5.21 -45.90 -19.97
C ASN A 19 4.05 -44.95 -20.30
N VAL A 20 3.18 -44.57 -19.36
CA VAL A 20 2.20 -43.48 -19.57
C VAL A 20 1.93 -42.78 -18.24
N CYS A 21 2.01 -41.45 -18.21
CA CYS A 21 1.45 -40.68 -17.08
C CYS A 21 0.06 -40.17 -17.46
N ALA A 22 -0.90 -40.42 -16.57
CA ALA A 22 -2.26 -39.90 -16.68
C ALA A 22 -2.48 -38.88 -15.56
N VAL A 23 -3.03 -37.71 -15.90
CA VAL A 23 -3.38 -36.67 -14.94
C VAL A 23 -4.84 -36.31 -15.19
N THR A 24 -5.66 -36.44 -14.15
CA THR A 24 -6.99 -35.87 -14.15
C THR A 24 -6.88 -34.41 -13.74
N VAL A 25 -7.35 -33.50 -14.60
CA VAL A 25 -7.38 -32.07 -14.33
C VAL A 25 -8.83 -31.65 -14.19
N ASP A 26 -9.17 -31.13 -13.00
CA ASP A 26 -10.46 -30.48 -12.79
C ASP A 26 -10.41 -29.10 -13.42
N LEU A 27 -11.28 -28.88 -14.41
CA LEU A 27 -11.37 -27.61 -15.08
C LEU A 27 -12.32 -26.67 -14.37
N CYS A 28 -11.97 -25.39 -14.45
CA CYS A 28 -12.60 -24.34 -13.69
C CYS A 28 -13.97 -24.03 -14.30
N GLY A 29 -15.02 -24.58 -13.68
CA GLY A 29 -16.41 -24.50 -14.15
C GLY A 29 -16.84 -25.58 -15.17
N GLY A 30 -16.03 -26.63 -15.40
CA GLY A 30 -16.32 -27.67 -16.40
C GLY A 30 -16.07 -29.11 -15.91
N PRO A 31 -16.40 -30.13 -16.72
CA PRO A 31 -16.11 -31.52 -16.38
C PRO A 31 -14.61 -31.79 -16.34
N SER A 32 -14.17 -32.65 -15.41
CA SER A 32 -12.79 -33.11 -15.28
C SER A 32 -12.28 -33.75 -16.58
N ARG A 33 -11.02 -33.50 -16.92
CA ARG A 33 -10.37 -34.04 -18.13
C ARG A 33 -9.25 -35.00 -17.76
N GLU A 34 -9.16 -36.11 -18.48
CA GLU A 34 -8.02 -37.01 -18.39
C GLU A 34 -6.99 -36.62 -19.47
N LEU A 35 -5.79 -36.22 -19.04
CA LEU A 35 -4.65 -35.97 -19.90
C LEU A 35 -3.73 -37.19 -19.90
N ARG A 36 -3.22 -37.57 -21.06
CA ARG A 36 -2.17 -38.57 -21.19
C ARG A 36 -0.94 -37.96 -21.82
N CYS A 37 0.23 -38.16 -21.20
CA CYS A 37 1.47 -37.76 -21.84
C CYS A 37 2.29 -38.97 -22.29
N ALA A 38 2.92 -38.83 -23.45
CA ALA A 38 4.07 -39.65 -23.79
C ALA A 38 5.19 -39.29 -22.80
N ASN A 39 5.73 -40.30 -22.11
CA ASN A 39 6.75 -40.20 -21.05
C ASN A 39 7.62 -38.93 -21.10
N PHE A 40 7.86 -38.31 -19.94
CA PHE A 40 8.86 -37.25 -19.81
C PHE A 40 10.24 -37.74 -20.28
N GLN A 41 10.73 -37.15 -21.36
CA GLN A 41 12.05 -37.38 -21.91
C GLN A 41 12.99 -36.31 -21.40
N GLN A 42 14.16 -36.72 -20.93
CA GLN A 42 15.20 -35.80 -20.54
C GLN A 42 15.89 -35.24 -21.79
N VAL A 43 16.05 -33.92 -21.87
CA VAL A 43 16.64 -33.24 -23.04
C VAL A 43 17.89 -32.44 -22.66
N PHE A 44 18.82 -32.23 -23.59
CA PHE A 44 20.05 -31.45 -23.35
C PHE A 44 19.78 -30.02 -22.87
N THR A 45 20.72 -29.43 -22.13
CA THR A 45 20.60 -28.08 -21.57
C THR A 45 20.49 -26.97 -22.62
N ASN A 46 20.92 -27.25 -23.86
CA ASN A 46 20.79 -26.34 -25.01
C ASN A 46 19.49 -26.53 -25.80
N TYR A 47 18.60 -27.44 -25.39
CA TYR A 47 17.30 -27.59 -26.02
C TYR A 47 16.50 -26.30 -25.86
N THR A 48 16.12 -25.71 -26.99
CA THR A 48 15.34 -24.49 -27.08
C THR A 48 14.06 -24.80 -27.84
N ALA A 49 12.92 -24.50 -27.21
CA ALA A 49 11.63 -24.62 -27.87
C ALA A 49 11.50 -23.49 -28.91
N THR A 50 11.09 -23.85 -30.13
CA THR A 50 10.91 -22.90 -31.24
C THR A 50 9.69 -22.01 -31.07
N LEU A 51 8.65 -22.49 -30.41
CA LEU A 51 7.42 -21.74 -30.16
C LEU A 51 6.83 -22.15 -28.81
N ILE A 52 6.74 -21.19 -27.88
CA ILE A 52 6.19 -21.39 -26.54
C ILE A 52 4.81 -20.74 -26.50
N LEU A 53 3.78 -21.54 -26.21
CA LEU A 53 2.42 -21.06 -25.95
C LEU A 53 2.34 -20.21 -24.69
N ASP A 54 2.92 -20.71 -23.61
CA ASP A 54 2.84 -20.10 -22.29
C ASP A 54 3.97 -20.67 -21.39
N THR A 55 4.36 -19.94 -20.35
CA THR A 55 5.27 -20.44 -19.31
C THR A 55 4.67 -20.17 -17.94
N VAL A 56 4.60 -21.21 -17.10
CA VAL A 56 4.06 -21.11 -15.74
C VAL A 56 4.99 -21.79 -14.76
N GLU A 57 4.92 -21.41 -13.48
CA GLU A 57 5.58 -22.17 -12.42
C GLU A 57 4.90 -23.53 -12.23
N ALA A 58 5.71 -24.57 -11.98
CA ALA A 58 5.25 -25.89 -11.60
C ALA A 58 6.23 -26.52 -10.61
N SER A 59 5.72 -27.02 -9.49
CA SER A 59 6.55 -27.70 -8.48
C SER A 59 7.01 -29.07 -8.97
N THR A 60 6.28 -29.68 -9.91
CA THR A 60 6.58 -31.00 -10.45
C THR A 60 6.34 -31.12 -11.96
N LYS A 61 6.96 -32.13 -12.58
CA LYS A 61 6.70 -32.53 -13.97
C LYS A 61 5.20 -32.80 -14.21
N LEU A 62 4.55 -33.47 -13.25
CA LEU A 62 3.16 -33.86 -13.37
C LEU A 62 2.21 -32.64 -13.28
N GLU A 63 2.55 -31.70 -12.42
CA GLU A 63 1.85 -30.41 -12.34
C GLU A 63 2.01 -29.62 -13.64
N CYS A 64 3.23 -29.59 -14.20
CA CYS A 64 3.49 -28.97 -15.51
C CYS A 64 2.62 -29.57 -16.63
N THR A 65 2.41 -30.89 -16.63
CA THR A 65 1.44 -31.55 -17.51
C THR A 65 0.01 -31.07 -17.27
N GLY A 66 -0.42 -30.93 -16.01
CA GLY A 66 -1.76 -30.44 -15.67
C GLY A 66 -2.05 -29.07 -16.27
N LYS A 67 -1.07 -28.16 -16.20
CA LYS A 67 -1.15 -26.80 -16.76
C LYS A 67 -1.39 -26.79 -18.28
N CYS A 68 -0.89 -27.78 -19.00
CA CYS A 68 -1.16 -27.93 -20.43
C CYS A 68 -2.63 -28.21 -20.73
N GLY A 69 -3.34 -29.00 -19.90
CA GLY A 69 -4.77 -29.24 -20.10
C GLY A 69 -5.66 -28.03 -19.82
N GLU A 70 -5.15 -27.07 -19.03
CA GLU A 70 -5.79 -25.78 -18.76
C GLU A 70 -5.52 -24.76 -19.89
N THR A 71 -4.65 -25.08 -20.84
CA THR A 71 -4.14 -24.13 -21.85
C THR A 71 -4.58 -24.53 -23.26
N GLU A 72 -5.35 -23.65 -23.90
CA GLU A 72 -5.88 -23.92 -25.24
C GLU A 72 -4.76 -24.13 -26.27
N GLY A 73 -4.85 -25.25 -27.01
CA GLY A 73 -3.92 -25.59 -28.07
C GLY A 73 -2.58 -26.16 -27.60
N CYS A 74 -2.41 -26.44 -26.31
CA CYS A 74 -1.21 -27.10 -25.80
C CYS A 74 -1.13 -28.57 -26.23
N ALA A 75 0.02 -28.95 -26.78
CA ALA A 75 0.31 -30.30 -27.28
C ALA A 75 1.62 -30.89 -26.72
N ALA A 76 2.46 -30.08 -26.07
CA ALA A 76 3.64 -30.55 -25.36
C ALA A 76 4.05 -29.59 -24.24
N VAL A 77 4.87 -30.09 -23.31
CA VAL A 77 5.42 -29.32 -22.19
C VAL A 77 6.91 -29.52 -22.04
N VAL A 78 7.63 -28.50 -21.56
CA VAL A 78 9.04 -28.55 -21.18
C VAL A 78 9.18 -28.03 -19.75
N PHE A 79 9.52 -28.92 -18.83
CA PHE A 79 9.76 -28.61 -17.43
C PHE A 79 11.24 -28.46 -17.12
N LYS A 80 11.62 -27.37 -16.47
CA LYS A 80 12.98 -27.10 -16.00
C LYS A 80 13.02 -27.17 -14.48
N ASN A 81 13.86 -28.06 -13.97
CA ASN A 81 14.02 -28.28 -12.53
C ASN A 81 14.73 -27.13 -11.80
N GLN A 82 15.55 -26.32 -12.50
CA GLN A 82 16.40 -25.31 -11.85
C GLN A 82 15.61 -24.08 -11.39
N ASP A 83 14.62 -23.68 -12.18
CA ASP A 83 13.80 -22.49 -11.98
C ASP A 83 12.31 -22.84 -11.76
N HIS A 84 11.97 -24.14 -11.70
CA HIS A 84 10.60 -24.63 -11.57
C HIS A 84 9.66 -24.14 -12.69
N MET A 85 10.19 -23.85 -13.87
CA MET A 85 9.42 -23.33 -14.99
C MET A 85 8.92 -24.44 -15.92
N CYS A 86 7.64 -24.33 -16.29
CA CYS A 86 6.94 -25.18 -17.22
C CYS A 86 6.58 -24.40 -18.49
N HIS A 87 7.20 -24.73 -19.62
CA HIS A 87 6.89 -24.16 -20.92
C HIS A 87 5.88 -25.03 -21.66
N MET A 88 4.77 -24.48 -22.11
CA MET A 88 3.75 -25.15 -22.92
C MET A 88 3.99 -24.87 -24.39
N LEU A 89 3.75 -25.84 -25.25
CA LEU A 89 4.09 -25.80 -26.66
C LEU A 89 2.86 -26.15 -27.52
N PRO A 90 2.69 -25.50 -28.69
CA PRO A 90 1.50 -25.69 -29.53
C PRO A 90 1.51 -26.98 -30.34
N GLU A 91 2.70 -27.54 -30.52
CA GLU A 91 2.92 -28.69 -31.37
C GLU A 91 3.66 -29.78 -30.60
N PRO A 92 3.35 -31.06 -30.86
CA PRO A 92 4.14 -32.16 -30.35
C PRO A 92 5.60 -32.01 -30.78
N GLN A 93 6.51 -32.19 -29.84
CA GLN A 93 7.94 -32.09 -30.08
C GLN A 93 8.53 -33.43 -30.49
N ASN A 94 9.41 -33.39 -31.50
CA ASN A 94 10.29 -34.50 -31.83
C ASN A 94 11.69 -34.24 -31.24
N VAL A 95 11.94 -34.79 -30.05
CA VAL A 95 13.20 -34.58 -29.31
C VAL A 95 14.14 -35.77 -29.38
N SER A 96 13.95 -36.68 -30.34
CA SER A 96 14.84 -37.84 -30.53
C SER A 96 16.30 -37.45 -30.71
N GLN A 97 16.55 -36.30 -31.34
CA GLN A 97 17.88 -35.70 -31.53
C GLN A 97 18.40 -34.91 -30.31
N PHE A 98 17.54 -34.63 -29.32
CA PHE A 98 17.87 -33.84 -28.13
C PHE A 98 17.81 -34.65 -26.83
N SER A 99 17.56 -35.96 -26.90
CA SER A 99 17.44 -36.82 -25.72
C SER A 99 18.79 -37.02 -25.04
N SER A 100 18.83 -36.86 -23.72
CA SER A 100 20.01 -37.15 -22.91
C SER A 100 19.74 -38.29 -21.95
N THR A 101 20.69 -39.22 -21.82
CA THR A 101 20.68 -40.26 -20.79
C THR A 101 21.23 -39.77 -19.45
N SER A 102 21.81 -38.56 -19.42
CA SER A 102 22.36 -37.94 -18.21
C SER A 102 21.39 -36.92 -17.61
N PRO A 103 21.40 -36.70 -16.28
CA PRO A 103 20.54 -35.71 -15.63
C PRO A 103 20.84 -34.27 -16.08
N THR A 104 19.98 -33.69 -16.90
CA THR A 104 20.09 -32.29 -17.38
C THR A 104 19.21 -31.31 -16.62
N GLY A 105 18.23 -31.82 -15.87
CA GLY A 105 17.20 -30.99 -15.23
C GLY A 105 16.15 -30.42 -16.19
N ILE A 106 16.19 -30.74 -17.49
CA ILE A 106 15.17 -30.33 -18.47
C ILE A 106 14.41 -31.57 -18.96
N TRP A 107 13.08 -31.50 -18.93
CA TRP A 107 12.18 -32.60 -19.23
C TRP A 107 11.14 -32.16 -20.25
N MET A 108 10.94 -32.93 -21.32
CA MET A 108 9.91 -32.67 -22.33
C MET A 108 8.89 -33.80 -22.33
N ALA A 109 7.60 -33.49 -22.41
CA ALA A 109 6.55 -34.48 -22.64
C ALA A 109 5.54 -33.99 -23.69
N ASN A 110 5.17 -34.86 -24.63
CA ASN A 110 4.05 -34.60 -25.54
C ASN A 110 2.74 -34.96 -24.84
N VAL A 111 1.79 -34.03 -24.80
CA VAL A 111 0.51 -34.15 -24.11
C VAL A 111 -0.59 -34.45 -25.12
N ARG A 112 -1.41 -35.46 -24.83
CA ARG A 112 -2.63 -35.76 -25.58
C ARG A 112 -3.83 -35.67 -24.68
N ASP A 113 -4.82 -34.99 -25.21
CA ASP A 113 -6.14 -34.84 -24.64
C ASP A 113 -7.07 -35.91 -25.19
N ILE A 114 -7.75 -36.64 -24.32
CA ILE A 114 -8.69 -37.70 -24.70
C ILE A 114 -10.16 -37.32 -24.46
N SER A 115 -10.45 -36.09 -24.00
CA SER A 115 -11.82 -35.64 -23.68
C SER A 115 -12.35 -34.60 -24.70
N PRO A 116 -13.62 -34.68 -25.14
CA PRO A 116 -14.21 -33.75 -26.12
C PRO A 116 -14.24 -32.29 -25.64
N ARG A 117 -14.03 -31.37 -26.59
CA ARG A 117 -13.55 -30.00 -26.39
C ARG A 117 -14.69 -28.95 -26.36
N ASN A 118 -15.65 -29.07 -25.44
CA ASN A 118 -16.89 -28.26 -25.49
C ASN A 118 -17.05 -27.14 -24.43
N GLY A 119 -16.10 -26.94 -23.50
CA GLY A 119 -16.31 -26.03 -22.35
C GLY A 119 -15.66 -24.64 -22.42
N TYR A 120 -14.68 -24.42 -23.30
CA TYR A 120 -13.83 -23.22 -23.25
C TYR A 120 -14.34 -22.03 -24.09
N GLU A 121 -15.10 -22.28 -25.15
CA GLU A 121 -15.54 -21.22 -26.08
C GLU A 121 -16.54 -20.26 -25.43
N GLU A 122 -17.39 -20.71 -24.51
CA GLU A 122 -18.50 -19.91 -24.01
C GLU A 122 -18.06 -18.79 -23.04
N VAL A 123 -17.13 -19.06 -22.11
CA VAL A 123 -16.65 -18.08 -21.11
C VAL A 123 -15.74 -17.02 -21.74
N CYS A 124 -14.89 -17.42 -22.69
CA CYS A 124 -13.95 -16.54 -23.38
C CYS A 124 -14.54 -15.81 -24.60
N SER A 125 -15.75 -16.20 -25.06
CA SER A 125 -16.43 -15.54 -26.20
C SER A 125 -16.75 -14.05 -25.95
N THR A 126 -16.86 -13.64 -24.69
CA THR A 126 -17.23 -12.28 -24.29
C THR A 126 -16.02 -11.34 -24.12
N VAL A 127 -14.80 -11.88 -24.06
CA VAL A 127 -13.57 -11.12 -23.80
C VAL A 127 -12.67 -11.10 -25.03
N LYS A 128 -12.47 -9.91 -25.61
CA LYS A 128 -11.55 -9.71 -26.74
C LYS A 128 -10.13 -9.47 -26.25
N CYS A 129 -9.27 -10.49 -26.32
CA CYS A 129 -7.83 -10.35 -26.08
C CYS A 129 -7.12 -9.69 -27.28
N SER A 130 -6.01 -8.99 -27.02
CA SER A 130 -5.14 -8.40 -28.05
C SER A 130 -4.50 -9.45 -28.96
N ALA A 131 -4.10 -9.04 -30.17
CA ALA A 131 -3.44 -9.93 -31.12
C ALA A 131 -2.14 -10.51 -30.54
N GLY A 132 -2.07 -11.84 -30.42
CA GLY A 132 -0.95 -12.55 -29.77
C GLY A 132 -1.24 -13.02 -28.34
N SER A 133 -2.42 -12.68 -27.79
CA SER A 133 -2.90 -13.14 -26.49
C SER A 133 -4.04 -14.17 -26.61
N ARG A 134 -4.23 -15.04 -25.60
CA ARG A 134 -5.27 -16.08 -25.51
C ARG A 134 -6.04 -15.97 -24.21
N CYS A 135 -7.35 -16.19 -24.21
CA CYS A 135 -8.15 -16.14 -22.99
C CYS A 135 -8.03 -17.44 -22.17
N ARG A 136 -8.05 -17.33 -20.84
CA ARG A 136 -8.04 -18.39 -19.82
C ARG A 136 -9.06 -18.06 -18.74
N VAL A 137 -9.60 -19.04 -18.03
CA VAL A 137 -10.48 -18.83 -16.87
C VAL A 137 -9.68 -18.98 -15.57
N ASP A 138 -9.78 -18.02 -14.65
CA ASP A 138 -9.21 -18.10 -13.30
C ASP A 138 -9.97 -19.14 -12.46
N CYS A 139 -9.22 -20.09 -11.89
CA CYS A 139 -9.73 -21.23 -11.15
C CYS A 139 -10.22 -20.93 -9.74
N THR A 140 -9.90 -19.74 -9.22
CA THR A 140 -10.33 -19.27 -7.91
C THR A 140 -11.60 -18.43 -8.03
N THR A 141 -11.73 -17.67 -9.10
CA THR A 141 -12.79 -16.65 -9.26
C THR A 141 -13.81 -16.97 -10.36
N GLY A 142 -13.47 -17.84 -11.32
CA GLY A 142 -14.29 -18.16 -12.47
C GLY A 142 -14.28 -17.10 -13.58
N GLU A 143 -13.44 -16.06 -13.47
CA GLU A 143 -13.40 -14.95 -14.43
C GLU A 143 -12.44 -15.21 -15.61
N PRO A 144 -12.76 -14.76 -16.84
CA PRO A 144 -11.86 -14.81 -18.00
C PRO A 144 -10.70 -13.80 -17.91
N VAL A 145 -9.49 -14.23 -18.28
CA VAL A 145 -8.20 -13.52 -18.21
C VAL A 145 -7.40 -13.75 -19.50
N CYS A 146 -6.73 -12.73 -20.07
CA CYS A 146 -5.90 -12.88 -21.28
C CYS A 146 -4.44 -13.27 -20.96
N VAL A 147 -3.81 -14.14 -21.77
CA VAL A 147 -2.46 -14.75 -21.58
C VAL A 147 -1.56 -14.73 -22.89
N GLY A 148 -0.21 -14.85 -22.93
CA GLY A 148 0.78 -14.53 -24.03
C GLY A 148 2.27 -14.61 -23.56
N SER A 149 3.35 -14.26 -24.31
CA SER A 149 4.82 -14.48 -23.98
C SER A 149 5.76 -13.47 -23.17
N SER A 150 5.88 -13.51 -21.82
CA SER A 150 6.68 -12.62 -20.92
C SER A 150 8.14 -12.31 -21.30
N ALA A 151 8.53 -11.02 -21.38
CA ALA A 151 9.95 -10.66 -21.27
C ALA A 151 10.27 -9.43 -20.40
N PHE A 152 9.29 -8.74 -19.78
CA PHE A 152 9.58 -7.41 -19.19
C PHE A 152 8.91 -7.01 -17.86
N CYS A 153 8.26 -7.91 -17.11
CA CYS A 153 7.48 -7.54 -15.91
C CYS A 153 7.77 -8.33 -14.61
N ASP A 154 9.01 -8.77 -14.38
CA ASP A 154 9.42 -9.51 -13.15
C ASP A 154 9.60 -8.60 -11.91
N GLU A 155 9.06 -7.38 -11.92
CA GLU A 155 9.27 -6.36 -10.89
C GLU A 155 7.97 -5.91 -10.23
N THR A 156 7.48 -6.64 -9.22
CA THR A 156 6.48 -6.10 -8.29
C THR A 156 7.19 -5.50 -7.08
N PRO A 157 7.28 -4.15 -6.94
CA PRO A 157 8.00 -3.55 -5.81
C PRO A 157 7.30 -3.76 -4.47
N VAL A 158 6.02 -4.12 -4.51
CA VAL A 158 5.18 -4.44 -3.36
C VAL A 158 4.65 -5.86 -3.53
N SER A 159 4.50 -6.60 -2.44
CA SER A 159 3.80 -7.88 -2.42
C SER A 159 3.22 -8.14 -1.03
N ASN A 160 2.42 -9.21 -0.90
CA ASN A 160 1.91 -9.72 0.37
C ASN A 160 1.21 -8.65 1.24
N ILE A 161 0.29 -7.89 0.65
CA ILE A 161 -0.37 -6.78 1.35
C ILE A 161 -1.43 -7.34 2.29
N VAL A 162 -1.27 -7.07 3.58
CA VAL A 162 -2.24 -7.41 4.62
C VAL A 162 -2.75 -6.13 5.28
N TYR A 163 -4.06 -6.01 5.37
CA TYR A 163 -4.75 -4.96 6.11
C TYR A 163 -5.32 -5.53 7.40
N ALA A 164 -5.26 -4.76 8.47
CA ALA A 164 -5.97 -5.07 9.70
C ALA A 164 -6.67 -3.83 10.26
N GLY A 165 -7.87 -4.06 10.79
CA GLY A 165 -8.66 -3.04 11.47
C GLY A 165 -8.65 -3.24 12.98
N TRP A 166 -8.71 -2.15 13.74
CA TRP A 166 -8.81 -2.20 15.20
C TRP A 166 -9.75 -1.11 15.73
N GLY A 167 -10.88 -1.52 16.30
CA GLY A 167 -11.85 -0.64 16.96
C GLY A 167 -11.72 -0.58 18.49
N GLY A 168 -10.67 -1.18 19.06
CA GLY A 168 -10.42 -1.17 20.50
C GLY A 168 -9.78 0.14 20.99
N GLY A 169 -9.64 0.26 22.32
CA GLY A 169 -8.88 1.32 22.96
C GLY A 169 -7.80 0.76 23.87
N PHE A 170 -6.65 1.44 23.92
CA PHE A 170 -5.49 1.04 24.71
C PHE A 170 -4.88 2.26 25.40
N GLY A 171 -4.93 2.31 26.73
CA GLY A 171 -4.30 3.36 27.54
C GLY A 171 -3.16 2.79 28.35
N ALA A 172 -1.97 3.40 28.26
CA ALA A 172 -0.81 3.00 29.07
C ALA A 172 0.20 4.14 29.22
N VAL A 173 0.94 4.10 30.32
CA VAL A 173 2.18 4.86 30.53
C VAL A 173 3.32 4.20 29.76
N THR A 174 3.44 2.88 29.93
CA THR A 174 4.33 1.99 29.18
C THR A 174 3.64 0.65 29.01
N GLY A 175 3.65 0.07 27.81
CA GLY A 175 3.02 -1.24 27.58
C GLY A 175 2.76 -1.57 26.12
N GLY A 176 2.36 -2.81 25.88
CA GLY A 176 2.01 -3.33 24.56
C GLY A 176 0.54 -3.11 24.23
N GLY A 177 0.28 -2.49 23.09
CA GLY A 177 -1.04 -2.37 22.49
C GLY A 177 -1.33 -3.53 21.52
N PRO A 178 -2.09 -3.29 20.44
CA PRO A 178 -2.46 -4.29 19.44
C PRO A 178 -1.24 -5.05 18.90
N ASN A 179 -1.40 -6.36 18.75
CA ASN A 179 -0.39 -7.29 18.25
C ASN A 179 -0.97 -8.11 17.10
N PHE A 180 -0.19 -8.24 16.03
CA PHE A 180 -0.57 -8.91 14.79
C PHE A 180 0.47 -9.95 14.41
N THR A 181 0.00 -10.98 13.73
CA THR A 181 0.86 -11.98 13.09
C THR A 181 0.85 -11.75 11.59
N TYR A 182 2.03 -11.73 10.98
CA TYR A 182 2.23 -11.54 9.55
C TYR A 182 3.15 -12.63 9.02
N ASN A 183 2.72 -13.38 8.00
CA ASN A 183 3.56 -14.38 7.37
C ASN A 183 4.38 -13.73 6.25
N LYS A 184 5.62 -13.38 6.55
CA LYS A 184 6.56 -12.80 5.58
C LYS A 184 7.06 -13.89 4.63
N LEU A 185 7.04 -13.64 3.33
CA LEU A 185 7.32 -14.65 2.31
C LEU A 185 8.78 -14.69 1.88
N GLN A 186 9.47 -13.54 1.84
CA GLN A 186 10.81 -13.44 1.26
C GLN A 186 11.80 -12.78 2.24
N ASP A 187 12.99 -13.35 2.39
CA ASP A 187 14.07 -12.77 3.21
C ASP A 187 14.64 -11.48 2.61
N SER A 188 14.60 -11.36 1.29
CA SER A 188 15.23 -10.26 0.52
C SER A 188 14.42 -8.97 0.47
N THR A 189 13.16 -9.00 0.93
CA THR A 189 12.25 -7.85 0.92
C THR A 189 12.21 -7.18 2.30
N GLY A 190 11.99 -5.89 2.36
CA GLY A 190 11.73 -5.16 3.60
C GLY A 190 10.29 -5.38 4.03
N LEU A 191 10.03 -5.32 5.33
CA LEU A 191 8.68 -5.29 5.89
C LEU A 191 8.26 -3.84 6.10
N ARG A 192 7.32 -3.33 5.31
CA ARG A 192 6.68 -2.05 5.57
C ARG A 192 5.51 -2.24 6.53
N VAL A 193 5.48 -1.40 7.56
CA VAL A 193 4.37 -1.31 8.51
C VAL A 193 3.82 0.11 8.50
N GLU A 194 2.51 0.23 8.63
CA GLU A 194 1.78 1.50 8.63
C GLU A 194 0.66 1.42 9.66
N PHE A 195 0.52 2.49 10.45
CA PHE A 195 -0.59 2.69 11.37
C PHE A 195 -1.22 4.04 11.09
N SER A 196 -2.55 4.08 11.17
CA SER A 196 -3.33 5.30 11.12
C SER A 196 -4.49 5.20 12.11
N GLY A 197 -4.55 6.08 13.10
CA GLY A 197 -5.60 6.04 14.12
C GLY A 197 -5.49 7.18 15.12
N SER A 198 -6.46 7.29 16.02
CA SER A 198 -6.44 8.31 17.08
C SER A 198 -5.37 8.01 18.13
N ILE A 199 -4.53 9.01 18.43
CA ILE A 199 -3.47 8.97 19.43
C ILE A 199 -3.66 10.12 20.41
N ARG A 200 -3.47 9.82 21.70
CA ARG A 200 -3.14 10.77 22.76
C ARG A 200 -1.79 10.37 23.32
N THR A 201 -0.88 11.32 23.50
CA THR A 201 0.46 11.04 24.05
C THR A 201 0.68 11.63 25.44
N ALA A 202 -0.30 12.34 25.98
CA ALA A 202 -0.29 12.82 27.36
C ALA A 202 -1.72 13.20 27.78
N PHE A 203 -2.01 13.04 29.07
CA PHE A 203 -3.29 13.41 29.66
C PHE A 203 -3.08 14.36 30.83
N ALA A 204 -3.63 15.57 30.71
CA ALA A 204 -3.75 16.55 31.79
C ALA A 204 -2.45 16.88 32.55
N CYS A 205 -1.29 16.71 31.90
CA CYS A 205 0.02 16.87 32.52
C CYS A 205 0.91 17.86 31.73
N LYS A 206 1.82 18.54 32.44
CA LYS A 206 2.67 19.60 31.90
C LYS A 206 4.03 19.04 31.50
N SER A 207 4.55 19.44 30.33
CA SER A 207 5.87 19.02 29.84
C SER A 207 6.04 17.51 29.64
N CYS A 208 4.94 16.77 29.47
CA CYS A 208 4.98 15.33 29.26
C CYS A 208 5.03 14.96 27.78
N GLY A 209 5.51 13.76 27.49
CA GLY A 209 5.41 13.19 26.16
C GLY A 209 5.61 11.69 26.16
N SER A 210 4.92 11.03 25.24
CA SER A 210 5.03 9.60 24.99
C SER A 210 5.48 9.32 23.56
N MET A 211 6.02 8.13 23.39
CA MET A 211 6.40 7.54 22.11
C MET A 211 5.50 6.33 21.87
N VAL A 212 4.96 6.25 20.66
CA VAL A 212 4.26 5.08 20.12
C VAL A 212 5.15 4.51 19.02
N TYR A 213 5.48 3.23 19.05
CA TYR A 213 6.42 2.65 18.08
C TYR A 213 6.14 1.17 17.83
N PHE A 214 6.61 0.67 16.68
CA PHE A 214 6.47 -0.74 16.34
C PHE A 214 7.60 -1.59 16.96
N LEU A 215 7.21 -2.73 17.53
CA LEU A 215 8.06 -3.87 17.80
C LEU A 215 7.79 -4.95 16.74
N ILE A 216 8.86 -5.42 16.09
CA ILE A 216 8.86 -6.52 15.14
C ILE A 216 9.62 -7.66 15.82
N ASN A 217 8.97 -8.79 16.06
CA ASN A 217 9.53 -9.91 16.85
C ASN A 217 10.04 -9.47 18.23
N GLY A 218 9.29 -8.58 18.89
CA GLY A 218 9.61 -8.06 20.21
C GLY A 218 10.73 -7.00 20.24
N ALA A 219 11.32 -6.64 19.09
CA ALA A 219 12.41 -5.66 19.00
C ALA A 219 12.03 -4.46 18.12
N SER A 220 12.59 -3.28 18.42
CA SER A 220 12.44 -2.13 17.52
C SER A 220 13.23 -2.35 16.23
N CYS A 221 12.69 -1.86 15.11
CA CYS A 221 13.42 -1.89 13.85
C CYS A 221 14.77 -1.17 13.95
N THR A 222 15.84 -1.81 13.47
CA THR A 222 17.21 -1.27 13.48
C THR A 222 17.69 -0.81 12.11
N SER A 223 17.07 -1.29 11.03
CA SER A 223 17.47 -1.03 9.64
C SER A 223 16.29 -0.42 8.86
N PRO A 224 16.29 0.89 8.57
CA PRO A 224 17.33 1.88 8.90
C PRO A 224 17.22 2.45 10.32
N TYR A 225 16.03 2.42 10.95
CA TYR A 225 15.78 2.93 12.31
C TYR A 225 14.39 2.55 12.82
N SER A 226 14.11 2.84 14.09
CA SER A 226 12.81 2.61 14.72
C SER A 226 11.68 3.37 14.04
N ILE A 227 10.51 2.75 13.95
CA ILE A 227 9.32 3.32 13.30
C ILE A 227 8.41 3.82 14.42
N ALA A 228 8.34 5.14 14.58
CA ALA A 228 7.79 5.74 15.77
C ALA A 228 7.08 7.07 15.53
N PHE A 229 6.09 7.31 16.37
CA PHE A 229 5.37 8.55 16.56
C PHE A 229 5.71 9.10 17.95
N THR A 230 5.96 10.39 18.04
CA THR A 230 6.24 11.06 19.32
C THR A 230 5.41 12.32 19.41
N GLU A 231 4.95 12.63 20.61
CA GLU A 231 4.38 13.95 20.87
C GLU A 231 4.64 14.39 22.31
N ARG A 232 5.04 15.66 22.45
CA ARG A 232 5.25 16.33 23.73
C ARG A 232 4.33 17.55 23.87
N HIS A 233 3.69 17.65 25.02
CA HIS A 233 2.85 18.79 25.40
C HIS A 233 3.58 19.65 26.42
N THR A 234 3.53 20.98 26.26
CA THR A 234 4.13 21.92 27.23
C THR A 234 3.12 22.56 28.19
N THR A 235 1.82 22.39 27.94
CA THR A 235 0.74 22.72 28.87
C THR A 235 -0.14 21.51 29.14
N ARG A 236 -0.83 21.50 30.28
CA ARG A 236 -1.83 20.50 30.62
C ARG A 236 -2.98 20.55 29.61
N ARG A 237 -3.14 19.48 28.84
CA ARG A 237 -4.21 19.32 27.87
C ARG A 237 -4.66 17.86 27.76
N ASN A 238 -5.85 17.65 27.22
CA ASN A 238 -6.33 16.36 26.76
C ASN A 238 -6.53 16.48 25.26
N ARG A 239 -5.57 15.98 24.50
CA ARG A 239 -5.56 16.07 23.04
C ARG A 239 -5.59 14.66 22.47
N ILE A 240 -6.66 14.36 21.76
CA ILE A 240 -6.84 13.09 21.08
C ILE A 240 -7.02 13.44 19.61
N GLU A 241 -6.03 13.11 18.80
CA GLU A 241 -6.07 13.40 17.39
C GLU A 241 -5.57 12.23 16.59
N HIS A 242 -5.99 12.17 15.34
CA HIS A 242 -5.42 11.23 14.39
C HIS A 242 -3.91 11.41 14.25
N GLY A 243 -3.20 10.29 14.30
CA GLY A 243 -1.78 10.18 14.03
C GLY A 243 -1.55 9.04 13.03
N SER A 244 -0.67 9.28 12.06
CA SER A 244 -0.20 8.25 11.15
C SER A 244 1.31 8.09 11.28
N LEU A 245 1.78 6.85 11.20
CA LEU A 245 3.20 6.53 11.17
C LEU A 245 3.45 5.32 10.27
N SER A 246 4.49 5.40 9.45
CA SER A 246 4.88 4.33 8.55
C SER A 246 6.40 4.25 8.43
N GLY A 247 6.91 3.07 8.13
CA GLY A 247 8.32 2.88 7.82
C GLY A 247 8.59 1.51 7.21
N ILE A 248 9.74 1.38 6.54
CA ILE A 248 10.23 0.11 6.02
C ILE A 248 11.30 -0.42 6.97
N CYS A 249 11.14 -1.67 7.43
CA CYS A 249 12.15 -2.38 8.19
C CYS A 249 12.83 -3.44 7.33
N TRP A 250 14.13 -3.29 7.11
CA TRP A 250 14.96 -4.27 6.43
C TRP A 250 15.47 -5.33 7.40
N ASP A 251 16.05 -6.41 6.84
CA ASP A 251 16.68 -7.49 7.60
C ASP A 251 15.71 -8.23 8.54
N VAL A 252 14.41 -8.22 8.21
CA VAL A 252 13.38 -9.05 8.85
C VAL A 252 13.34 -10.39 8.10
N PRO A 253 13.58 -11.54 8.75
CA PRO A 253 13.56 -12.84 8.08
C PRO A 253 12.14 -13.25 7.66
N ALA A 254 12.05 -14.08 6.62
CA ALA A 254 10.83 -14.76 6.19
C ALA A 254 10.30 -15.71 7.27
N GLY A 255 9.01 -16.02 7.15
CA GLY A 255 8.24 -16.80 8.11
C GLY A 255 7.29 -15.94 8.95
N ILE A 256 6.82 -16.53 10.05
CA ILE A 256 5.85 -15.89 10.93
C ILE A 256 6.54 -14.77 11.73
N VAL A 257 6.11 -13.54 11.48
CA VAL A 257 6.55 -12.32 12.16
C VAL A 257 5.45 -11.80 13.08
N THR A 258 5.82 -11.37 14.28
CA THR A 258 4.93 -10.65 15.20
C THR A 258 5.15 -9.15 15.09
N ILE A 259 4.08 -8.38 15.00
CA ILE A 259 4.11 -6.92 14.85
C ILE A 259 3.21 -6.32 15.91
N GLN A 260 3.81 -5.63 16.88
CA GLN A 260 3.09 -5.03 18.00
C GLN A 260 3.32 -3.52 18.05
N ILE A 261 2.26 -2.75 18.29
CA ILE A 261 2.43 -1.35 18.72
C ILE A 261 2.74 -1.32 20.21
N TYR A 262 3.78 -0.57 20.57
CA TYR A 262 4.21 -0.38 21.94
C TYR A 262 4.22 1.10 22.30
N VAL A 263 3.94 1.40 23.57
CA VAL A 263 3.95 2.75 24.13
C VAL A 263 5.00 2.83 25.22
N ARG A 264 5.71 3.95 25.29
CA ARG A 264 6.53 4.31 26.45
C ARG A 264 6.54 5.81 26.68
N ASN A 265 6.80 6.22 27.91
CA ASN A 265 7.07 7.63 28.21
C ASN A 265 8.45 8.07 27.77
N ILE A 266 8.51 9.32 27.32
CA ILE A 266 9.71 10.05 26.96
C ILE A 266 10.04 11.07 28.04
N SER A 267 9.02 11.76 28.57
CA SER A 267 9.18 12.73 29.65
C SER A 267 7.91 12.84 30.49
N GLY A 268 8.07 13.01 31.80
CA GLY A 268 6.96 13.07 32.76
C GLY A 268 6.14 11.77 32.84
N ASP A 269 5.08 11.81 33.64
CA ASP A 269 4.10 10.72 33.77
C ASP A 269 2.95 10.91 32.77
N SER A 270 3.26 10.89 31.48
CA SER A 270 2.21 10.89 30.44
C SER A 270 1.50 9.55 30.38
N GLU A 271 0.17 9.58 30.32
CA GLU A 271 -0.64 8.44 29.89
C GLU A 271 -0.92 8.59 28.39
N ALA A 272 -0.37 7.69 27.57
CA ALA A 272 -0.72 7.62 26.17
C ALA A 272 -1.99 6.78 25.99
N TYR A 273 -2.74 7.07 24.94
CA TYR A 273 -3.96 6.36 24.58
C TYR A 273 -4.04 6.18 23.07
N LEU A 274 -4.38 4.98 22.61
CA LEU A 274 -4.63 4.63 21.22
C LEU A 274 -6.08 4.17 21.08
N GLY A 275 -6.72 4.53 19.97
CA GLY A 275 -8.09 4.06 19.64
C GLY A 275 -9.18 4.65 20.54
N TRP A 276 -9.68 5.82 20.18
CA TRP A 276 -10.74 6.53 20.90
C TRP A 276 -11.73 7.12 19.90
N LYS A 277 -12.95 6.58 19.87
CA LYS A 277 -14.05 7.08 19.01
C LYS A 277 -13.74 7.14 17.51
N ALA A 278 -12.66 6.50 17.08
CA ALA A 278 -12.25 6.40 15.69
C ALA A 278 -11.63 5.03 15.44
N PHE A 279 -11.95 4.41 14.31
CA PHE A 279 -11.35 3.14 13.90
C PHE A 279 -9.87 3.32 13.54
N SER A 280 -9.03 2.34 13.89
CA SER A 280 -7.61 2.34 13.56
C SER A 280 -7.28 1.35 12.44
N TYR A 281 -6.39 1.76 11.54
CA TYR A 281 -5.96 1.00 10.39
C TYR A 281 -4.49 0.61 10.50
N PHE A 282 -4.23 -0.63 10.11
CA PHE A 282 -2.90 -1.19 9.96
C PHE A 282 -2.73 -1.73 8.56
N LYS A 283 -1.54 -1.51 8.00
CA LYS A 283 -1.12 -2.12 6.73
C LYS A 283 0.28 -2.70 6.90
N PHE A 284 0.43 -3.94 6.44
CA PHE A 284 1.69 -4.67 6.39
C PHE A 284 1.91 -5.10 4.94
N GLU A 285 3.12 -4.92 4.43
CA GLU A 285 3.45 -5.33 3.07
C GLU A 285 4.96 -5.57 2.90
N GLU A 286 5.32 -6.39 1.93
CA GLU A 286 6.71 -6.63 1.56
C GLU A 286 7.15 -5.66 0.46
N ILE A 287 8.33 -5.05 0.65
CA ILE A 287 8.92 -4.08 -0.27
C ILE A 287 10.22 -4.63 -0.85
N LYS A 288 10.33 -4.67 -2.17
CA LYS A 288 11.59 -5.03 -2.84
C LYS A 288 12.58 -3.87 -2.75
N ALA A 289 13.79 -4.11 -2.23
CA ALA A 289 14.81 -3.06 -2.02
C ALA A 289 15.27 -2.38 -3.32
N ASN A 290 15.44 -3.20 -4.35
CA ASN A 290 15.76 -2.78 -5.70
C ASN A 290 14.89 -3.64 -6.62
N PRO A 291 13.65 -3.22 -6.93
CA PRO A 291 13.02 -3.72 -8.15
C PRO A 291 14.05 -3.47 -9.28
N GLY A 292 14.20 -4.36 -10.26
CA GLY A 292 15.22 -4.24 -11.31
C GLY A 292 15.14 -2.94 -12.15
N GLN A 293 15.59 -2.95 -13.40
CA GLN A 293 15.62 -1.72 -14.23
C GLN A 293 14.60 -1.71 -15.37
N SER A 294 13.80 -2.77 -15.55
CA SER A 294 12.90 -2.83 -16.71
C SER A 294 11.67 -1.94 -16.51
N GLN A 295 11.34 -1.15 -17.54
CA GLN A 295 10.11 -0.37 -17.57
C GLN A 295 8.94 -1.30 -17.91
N CYS A 296 8.20 -1.75 -16.91
CA CYS A 296 6.95 -2.48 -17.14
C CYS A 296 5.81 -1.46 -17.32
N GLU A 297 5.34 -1.28 -18.55
CA GLU A 297 4.30 -0.31 -18.91
C GLU A 297 2.99 -0.52 -18.14
N THR A 298 2.78 -1.71 -17.58
CA THR A 298 1.55 -2.10 -16.89
C THR A 298 1.54 -1.81 -15.39
N LEU A 299 2.71 -1.60 -14.77
CA LEU A 299 2.77 -1.34 -13.33
C LEU A 299 2.21 0.04 -12.97
N THR A 300 1.47 0.11 -11.87
CA THR A 300 1.09 1.38 -11.24
C THR A 300 2.15 1.87 -10.26
N LEU A 301 2.96 0.96 -9.71
CA LEU A 301 3.99 1.24 -8.72
C LEU A 301 5.29 0.55 -9.15
N PHE A 302 6.41 1.29 -9.15
CA PHE A 302 7.66 0.85 -9.77
C PHE A 302 8.79 0.70 -8.79
N ASN A 303 9.11 1.80 -8.11
CA ASN A 303 10.33 1.96 -7.35
C ASN A 303 9.98 2.67 -6.04
N ILE A 304 10.30 2.02 -4.93
CA ILE A 304 9.99 2.52 -3.60
C ILE A 304 11.31 2.70 -2.87
N LYS A 305 11.55 3.93 -2.42
CA LYS A 305 12.73 4.24 -1.63
C LYS A 305 12.31 5.02 -0.40
N GLU A 306 12.92 4.68 0.72
CA GLU A 306 12.77 5.43 1.96
C GLU A 306 14.12 6.03 2.35
N PHE A 307 14.09 7.30 2.71
CA PHE A 307 15.21 8.04 3.26
C PHE A 307 14.90 8.36 4.72
N VAL A 308 15.89 8.24 5.60
CA VAL A 308 15.70 8.42 7.05
C VAL A 308 16.76 9.33 7.64
N VAL A 309 16.34 10.31 8.44
CA VAL A 309 17.20 11.22 9.20
C VAL A 309 16.86 11.10 10.68
N VAL A 310 17.87 10.79 11.50
CA VAL A 310 17.72 10.53 12.94
C VAL A 310 18.04 11.74 13.82
N LYS A 311 18.47 12.86 13.21
CA LYS A 311 18.88 14.06 13.94
C LYS A 311 17.78 15.12 13.90
N ALA A 312 17.54 15.76 15.05
CA ALA A 312 16.79 17.01 15.10
C ALA A 312 17.62 18.11 14.43
N ILE A 313 17.00 18.89 13.56
CA ILE A 313 17.65 20.03 12.90
C ILE A 313 16.79 21.26 13.16
N PHE A 314 17.44 22.27 13.74
CA PHE A 314 16.89 23.61 13.91
C PHE A 314 17.15 24.36 12.61
N ILE A 315 16.08 24.71 11.92
CA ILE A 315 16.14 25.39 10.63
C ILE A 315 15.24 26.62 10.70
N LYS A 316 15.66 27.71 10.06
CA LYS A 316 14.84 28.92 9.88
C LYS A 316 14.84 29.27 8.40
N ASP A 317 13.76 29.84 7.88
CA ASP A 317 13.70 30.53 6.58
C ASP A 317 14.39 29.83 5.39
N GLU A 318 13.61 29.10 4.58
CA GLU A 318 13.98 28.50 3.27
C GLU A 318 15.17 27.52 3.29
N ASN A 319 15.46 26.95 4.47
CA ASN A 319 16.56 26.02 4.64
C ASN A 319 16.19 24.57 4.26
N ILE A 320 17.14 23.89 3.60
CA ILE A 320 17.07 22.46 3.32
C ILE A 320 17.22 21.69 4.63
N TYR A 321 16.19 20.92 5.00
CA TYR A 321 16.24 19.98 6.12
C TYR A 321 16.92 18.67 5.73
N MET A 322 16.49 18.12 4.59
CA MET A 322 16.85 16.79 4.16
C MET A 322 16.85 16.76 2.65
N SER A 323 17.90 16.23 2.04
CA SER A 323 18.02 16.08 0.60
C SER A 323 18.58 14.71 0.29
N SER A 324 18.01 14.04 -0.70
CA SER A 324 18.55 12.79 -1.19
C SER A 324 18.26 12.59 -2.67
N THR A 325 19.10 11.80 -3.32
CA THR A 325 18.94 11.45 -4.73
C THR A 325 18.08 10.21 -4.88
N TYR A 326 17.04 10.36 -5.70
CA TYR A 326 16.15 9.31 -6.15
C TYR A 326 16.36 9.06 -7.64
N LEU A 327 16.49 7.81 -8.05
CA LEU A 327 16.58 7.45 -9.47
C LEU A 327 15.16 7.20 -9.98
N LYS A 328 14.62 8.19 -10.70
CA LYS A 328 13.34 8.07 -11.40
C LYS A 328 13.55 7.32 -12.71
N ARG A 329 12.74 6.29 -12.96
CA ARG A 329 12.99 5.34 -14.07
C ARG A 329 12.29 5.72 -15.35
N SER A 330 11.09 6.30 -15.25
CA SER A 330 10.27 6.65 -16.39
C SER A 330 9.87 8.12 -16.36
N SER A 331 9.83 8.73 -17.54
CA SER A 331 9.34 10.10 -17.73
C SER A 331 7.80 10.18 -17.73
N ASN A 332 7.11 9.06 -17.98
CA ASN A 332 5.64 8.99 -18.02
C ASN A 332 4.99 8.64 -16.67
N THR A 333 5.78 8.55 -15.61
CA THR A 333 5.32 8.31 -14.22
C THR A 333 5.44 9.59 -13.40
N ALA A 334 4.77 9.63 -12.27
CA ALA A 334 4.87 10.67 -11.25
C ALA A 334 5.71 10.18 -10.05
N LEU A 335 6.05 11.08 -9.13
CA LEU A 335 6.62 10.74 -7.83
C LEU A 335 5.59 11.05 -6.74
N ALA A 336 5.09 10.01 -6.08
CA ALA A 336 4.32 10.15 -4.85
C ALA A 336 5.30 10.21 -3.67
N VAL A 337 5.26 11.31 -2.90
CA VAL A 337 6.12 11.52 -1.74
C VAL A 337 5.29 11.57 -0.48
N TYR A 338 5.82 10.94 0.58
CA TYR A 338 5.21 10.91 1.90
C TYR A 338 6.27 11.35 2.91
N TRP A 339 5.90 12.29 3.75
CA TRP A 339 6.73 12.72 4.86
C TRP A 339 6.13 12.22 6.17
N THR A 340 6.97 11.65 7.04
CA THR A 340 6.59 11.35 8.43
C THR A 340 7.72 11.80 9.35
N GLY A 341 7.42 12.61 10.36
CA GLY A 341 8.44 13.04 11.32
C GLY A 341 7.90 14.04 12.32
N SER A 342 8.73 14.39 13.32
CA SER A 342 8.35 15.40 14.31
C SER A 342 8.49 16.81 13.72
N LEU A 343 7.42 17.60 13.78
CA LEU A 343 7.46 19.04 13.51
C LEU A 343 7.20 19.82 14.81
N ARG A 344 7.77 21.02 14.87
CA ARG A 344 7.52 22.01 15.89
C ARG A 344 7.42 23.37 15.25
N GLU A 345 6.48 24.16 15.74
CA GLU A 345 6.48 25.61 15.64
C GLU A 345 6.48 26.20 17.06
N ASP A 346 7.01 27.42 17.24
CA ASP A 346 7.16 28.07 18.54
C ASP A 346 6.70 29.53 18.44
N GLY A 347 5.84 29.94 19.35
CA GLY A 347 5.15 31.23 19.24
C GLY A 347 3.75 31.13 18.62
N SER A 348 3.02 32.25 18.66
CA SER A 348 1.77 32.42 17.89
C SER A 348 2.09 32.69 16.42
N LYS A 349 2.83 31.78 15.80
CA LYS A 349 3.49 31.94 14.49
C LYS A 349 3.16 30.78 13.57
N CYS A 350 3.66 30.85 12.35
CA CYS A 350 3.46 29.84 11.33
C CYS A 350 4.78 29.40 10.71
N ALA A 351 4.89 28.11 10.44
CA ALA A 351 5.91 27.55 9.56
C ALA A 351 5.31 26.57 8.56
N ARG A 352 5.89 26.57 7.36
CA ARG A 352 5.54 25.70 6.25
C ARG A 352 6.68 24.73 5.99
N TRP A 353 6.37 23.48 5.71
CA TRP A 353 7.30 22.49 5.21
C TRP A 353 6.86 22.00 3.85
N TYR A 354 7.79 21.93 2.91
CA TYR A 354 7.48 21.66 1.50
C TYR A 354 8.57 20.85 0.81
N PHE A 355 8.19 20.16 -0.25
CA PHE A 355 9.10 19.41 -1.10
C PHE A 355 9.54 20.22 -2.32
N THR A 356 10.81 20.06 -2.69
CA THR A 356 11.33 20.46 -4.00
C THR A 356 11.95 19.28 -4.72
N PHE A 357 11.86 19.31 -6.04
CA PHE A 357 12.42 18.34 -6.97
C PHE A 357 13.39 19.09 -7.89
N ASN A 358 14.68 18.74 -7.83
CA ASN A 358 15.76 19.44 -8.53
C ASN A 358 15.78 20.96 -8.24
N GLY A 359 15.55 21.33 -6.98
CA GLY A 359 15.59 22.72 -6.51
C GLY A 359 14.32 23.53 -6.72
N ALA A 360 13.28 22.98 -7.37
CA ALA A 360 12.00 23.68 -7.58
C ALA A 360 10.85 22.97 -6.85
N GLU A 361 9.91 23.74 -6.30
CA GLU A 361 8.64 23.17 -5.82
C GLU A 361 7.89 22.48 -6.97
N CYS A 362 7.05 21.50 -6.62
CA CYS A 362 6.24 20.83 -7.62
C CYS A 362 5.26 21.82 -8.30
N SER A 363 5.24 21.81 -9.63
CA SER A 363 4.35 22.66 -10.43
C SER A 363 3.12 21.94 -10.96
N ASP A 364 3.16 20.61 -11.10
CA ASP A 364 2.04 19.82 -11.60
C ASP A 364 1.68 18.66 -10.63
N PRO A 365 0.50 18.68 -10.00
CA PRO A 365 -0.56 19.69 -10.11
C PRO A 365 -0.34 20.97 -9.27
N GLY A 366 0.67 20.98 -8.39
CA GLY A 366 0.99 22.10 -7.53
C GLY A 366 1.87 21.67 -6.36
N THR A 367 2.03 22.56 -5.39
CA THR A 367 2.94 22.35 -4.25
C THR A 367 2.58 21.09 -3.45
N ILE A 368 3.59 20.53 -2.76
CA ILE A 368 3.41 19.45 -1.80
C ILE A 368 3.96 19.93 -0.46
N ASP A 369 3.05 20.40 0.38
CA ASP A 369 3.37 21.10 1.61
C ASP A 369 2.38 20.83 2.75
N GLY A 370 2.84 21.13 3.96
CA GLY A 370 2.05 21.15 5.19
C GLY A 370 2.49 22.33 6.07
N ALA A 371 1.58 22.90 6.86
CA ALA A 371 1.90 24.04 7.72
C ALA A 371 1.49 23.78 9.17
N LEU A 372 2.27 24.32 10.10
CA LEU A 372 1.86 24.43 11.50
C LEU A 372 1.57 25.88 11.82
N TYR A 373 0.41 26.12 12.43
CA TYR A 373 0.08 27.38 13.03
C TYR A 373 -0.64 27.16 14.36
N MET A 374 -0.27 27.97 15.33
CA MET A 374 -0.90 27.97 16.63
C MET A 374 -1.16 29.38 17.12
N ALA A 375 -2.26 29.57 17.86
CA ALA A 375 -2.51 30.78 18.63
C ALA A 375 -3.29 30.47 19.90
N ASN A 376 -3.20 31.36 20.89
CA ASN A 376 -3.87 31.31 22.20
C ASN A 376 -3.44 30.18 23.16
N ASP A 377 -2.39 29.41 22.85
CA ASP A 377 -1.76 28.49 23.80
C ASP A 377 -0.73 29.25 24.66
N LEU A 378 -0.84 29.13 25.99
CA LEU A 378 0.05 29.84 26.95
C LEU A 378 1.50 29.34 26.89
N HIS A 379 1.72 28.08 26.48
CA HIS A 379 3.04 27.53 26.16
C HIS A 379 2.90 26.74 24.85
N ASN A 380 3.29 27.36 23.75
CA ASN A 380 2.98 26.92 22.38
C ASN A 380 4.04 26.01 21.75
N ILE A 381 4.89 25.38 22.56
CA ILE A 381 5.86 24.41 22.04
C ILE A 381 5.16 23.04 21.99
N ILE A 382 4.76 22.63 20.80
CA ILE A 382 4.37 21.25 20.49
C ILE A 382 5.43 20.64 19.60
N LEU A 383 6.01 19.51 20.02
CA LEU A 383 6.80 18.64 19.16
C LEU A 383 5.95 17.41 18.91
N LYS A 384 5.41 17.23 17.71
CA LYS A 384 4.50 16.12 17.37
C LYS A 384 4.88 15.52 16.02
N THR A 385 4.73 14.20 15.89
CA THR A 385 4.87 13.52 14.61
C THR A 385 3.65 13.82 13.71
N PHE A 386 3.89 14.26 12.49
CA PHE A 386 2.86 14.42 11.46
C PHE A 386 3.17 13.57 10.25
N GLU A 387 2.12 13.34 9.46
CA GLU A 387 2.23 12.79 8.12
C GLU A 387 1.55 13.74 7.13
N PHE A 388 2.18 13.95 5.98
CA PHE A 388 1.52 14.52 4.82
C PHE A 388 2.19 14.01 3.54
N SER A 389 1.45 14.07 2.45
CA SER A 389 1.87 13.46 1.19
C SER A 389 1.38 14.25 -0.01
N GLY A 390 1.91 13.94 -1.19
CA GLY A 390 1.42 14.46 -2.45
C GLY A 390 2.07 13.75 -3.64
N VAL A 391 1.63 14.10 -4.84
CA VAL A 391 2.15 13.54 -6.09
C VAL A 391 2.66 14.66 -6.97
N CYS A 392 3.87 14.50 -7.50
CA CYS A 392 4.44 15.42 -8.47
C CYS A 392 4.61 14.77 -9.84
N LYS A 393 4.04 15.40 -10.86
CA LYS A 393 4.11 15.01 -12.28
C LYS A 393 5.14 15.85 -13.02
N GLY A 394 5.43 15.47 -14.27
CA GLY A 394 6.30 16.24 -15.17
C GLY A 394 7.79 16.19 -14.84
N ILE A 395 8.21 15.41 -13.84
CA ILE A 395 9.62 15.21 -13.51
C ILE A 395 10.25 14.26 -14.55
N PRO A 396 11.35 14.62 -15.24
CA PRO A 396 12.01 13.73 -16.18
C PRO A 396 12.58 12.46 -15.52
N ALA A 397 12.77 11.40 -16.31
CA ALA A 397 13.54 10.23 -15.87
C ALA A 397 15.00 10.61 -15.58
N GLY A 398 15.65 9.85 -14.69
CA GLY A 398 17.03 10.07 -14.26
C GLY A 398 17.15 10.39 -12.78
N ALA A 399 18.31 10.89 -12.37
CA ALA A 399 18.55 11.31 -11.01
C ALA A 399 17.72 12.56 -10.67
N VAL A 400 16.91 12.46 -9.62
CA VAL A 400 16.10 13.55 -9.09
C VAL A 400 16.59 13.85 -7.67
N ASN A 401 16.99 15.09 -7.43
CA ASN A 401 17.26 15.55 -6.07
C ASN A 401 15.92 15.90 -5.41
N ILE A 402 15.53 15.11 -4.41
CA ILE A 402 14.32 15.37 -3.63
C ILE A 402 14.78 15.97 -2.31
N SER A 403 14.31 17.18 -2.03
CA SER A 403 14.62 17.86 -0.77
C SER A 403 13.37 18.36 -0.06
N PHE A 404 13.45 18.30 1.25
CA PHE A 404 12.45 18.79 2.18
C PHE A 404 12.97 20.08 2.81
N HIS A 405 12.16 21.11 2.76
CA HIS A 405 12.50 22.46 3.21
C HIS A 405 11.54 22.93 4.29
N CYS A 406 11.97 23.93 5.06
CA CYS A 406 11.06 24.76 5.84
C CYS A 406 11.04 26.19 5.28
N GLY A 407 9.92 26.89 5.41
CA GLY A 407 9.83 28.30 5.03
C GLY A 407 8.67 29.00 5.70
N ASN A 408 8.48 30.26 5.32
CA ASN A 408 7.37 31.05 5.80
C ASN A 408 6.04 30.55 5.22
N CYS A 409 4.97 30.75 5.99
CA CYS A 409 3.63 30.47 5.50
C CYS A 409 3.20 31.55 4.49
N PRO A 410 2.55 31.19 3.37
CA PRO A 410 2.16 32.16 2.33
C PRO A 410 1.22 33.27 2.83
N TRP A 411 0.54 33.02 3.95
CA TRP A 411 -0.52 33.84 4.51
C TRP A 411 -0.16 34.44 5.89
N ASN A 412 1.05 34.22 6.39
CA ASN A 412 1.52 34.81 7.65
C ASN A 412 3.02 35.14 7.55
N THR A 413 3.34 36.42 7.69
CA THR A 413 4.69 36.97 7.54
C THR A 413 5.50 36.98 8.84
N THR A 414 4.99 36.42 9.93
CA THR A 414 5.70 36.40 11.21
C THR A 414 6.63 35.20 11.27
N ASN A 415 7.95 35.43 11.17
CA ASN A 415 8.95 34.36 11.11
C ASN A 415 8.84 33.40 12.28
N GLY A 416 8.42 32.17 12.00
CA GLY A 416 8.38 31.07 12.94
C GLY A 416 9.76 30.67 13.45
N ASN A 417 9.80 29.71 14.36
CA ASN A 417 11.04 29.05 14.78
C ASN A 417 10.89 27.54 14.59
N PRO A 418 10.84 27.08 13.31
CA PRO A 418 10.54 25.70 13.02
C PRO A 418 11.65 24.77 13.49
N LEU A 419 11.25 23.58 13.92
CA LEU A 419 12.17 22.49 14.16
C LEU A 419 11.60 21.20 13.57
N THR A 420 12.49 20.42 12.98
CA THR A 420 12.15 19.12 12.42
C THR A 420 13.02 18.03 13.06
N GLY A 421 12.39 16.93 13.48
CA GLY A 421 13.03 15.82 14.19
C GLY A 421 13.15 16.03 15.70
N TRP A 422 13.06 14.95 16.48
CA TRP A 422 13.23 14.97 17.94
C TRP A 422 13.60 13.57 18.47
N TYR A 423 12.65 12.84 19.10
CA TYR A 423 12.84 11.44 19.51
C TYR A 423 12.45 10.42 18.43
N ALA A 424 11.63 10.82 17.46
CA ALA A 424 11.33 10.01 16.28
C ALA A 424 12.20 10.45 15.09
N PRO A 425 12.67 9.50 14.26
CA PRO A 425 13.35 9.83 13.02
C PRO A 425 12.37 10.46 12.01
N SER A 426 12.90 11.34 11.16
CA SER A 426 12.17 11.89 10.01
C SER A 426 12.37 10.98 8.81
N ARG A 427 11.30 10.74 8.04
CA ARG A 427 11.28 9.85 6.88
C ARG A 427 10.70 10.56 5.67
N ILE A 428 11.35 10.36 4.53
CA ILE A 428 10.79 10.66 3.21
C ILE A 428 10.68 9.34 2.48
N ARG A 429 9.45 8.90 2.21
CA ARG A 429 9.18 7.78 1.32
C ARG A 429 8.81 8.32 -0.05
N VAL A 430 9.42 7.73 -1.08
CA VAL A 430 9.18 8.08 -2.48
C VAL A 430 8.74 6.83 -3.22
N GLU A 431 7.59 6.94 -3.85
CA GLU A 431 6.97 5.93 -4.69
C GLU A 431 6.89 6.48 -6.12
N GLU A 432 7.66 5.91 -7.05
CA GLU A 432 7.45 6.18 -8.47
C GLU A 432 6.19 5.45 -8.92
N THR A 433 5.23 6.20 -9.46
CA THR A 433 3.89 5.72 -9.71
C THR A 433 3.30 6.22 -11.01
N ARG A 434 2.49 5.41 -11.69
CA ARG A 434 1.68 5.87 -12.82
C ARG A 434 0.27 6.18 -12.34
N LEU A 435 -0.24 7.34 -12.74
CA LEU A 435 -1.60 7.76 -12.41
C LEU A 435 -2.57 7.36 -13.54
N GLY A 436 -3.79 7.00 -13.17
CA GLY A 436 -4.92 6.86 -14.10
C GLY A 436 -4.83 5.69 -15.07
N LEU A 437 -4.54 4.48 -14.58
CA LEU A 437 -4.43 3.29 -15.42
C LEU A 437 -5.69 2.41 -15.39
N ASP A 438 -6.16 2.12 -16.60
CA ASP A 438 -7.28 1.23 -16.93
C ASP A 438 -6.88 -0.24 -16.78
N ILE A 439 -7.85 -1.12 -16.54
CA ILE A 439 -7.63 -2.57 -16.41
C ILE A 439 -7.03 -3.18 -17.69
N SER A 440 -7.07 -2.46 -18.82
CA SER A 440 -6.35 -2.81 -20.05
C SER A 440 -4.82 -2.80 -19.87
N ALA A 441 -4.30 -2.31 -18.75
CA ALA A 441 -2.91 -2.50 -18.35
C ALA A 441 -2.65 -3.88 -17.69
N LEU A 442 -3.66 -4.70 -17.38
CA LEU A 442 -3.43 -6.08 -16.96
C LEU A 442 -3.02 -7.00 -18.13
N SER A 443 -3.09 -6.50 -19.37
CA SER A 443 -2.43 -7.14 -20.50
C SER A 443 -1.02 -6.58 -20.61
N ASP A 444 -0.02 -7.39 -20.25
CA ASP A 444 1.28 -7.23 -20.87
C ASP A 444 1.13 -7.47 -22.38
N HIS A 445 1.92 -6.77 -23.19
CA HIS A 445 2.09 -6.94 -24.64
C HIS A 445 2.68 -8.32 -25.02
N THR A 446 2.73 -9.20 -24.02
CA THR A 446 3.40 -10.46 -23.94
C THR A 446 2.62 -11.42 -23.05
N GLY A 447 1.31 -11.22 -22.83
CA GLY A 447 0.37 -12.02 -22.02
C GLY A 447 0.81 -13.00 -20.90
N LYS A 448 2.01 -13.10 -20.33
CA LYS A 448 2.27 -14.22 -19.41
C LYS A 448 1.74 -13.86 -18.05
N THR A 449 0.77 -14.66 -17.57
CA THR A 449 0.15 -14.63 -16.24
C THR A 449 -0.15 -13.22 -15.75
N ALA A 450 -1.41 -12.80 -15.71
CA ALA A 450 -1.78 -11.60 -14.96
C ALA A 450 -1.31 -11.75 -13.50
N THR A 451 -0.09 -11.32 -13.20
CA THR A 451 0.37 -11.12 -11.85
C THR A 451 -0.58 -10.09 -11.31
N ARG A 452 -1.47 -10.51 -10.40
CA ARG A 452 -2.40 -9.65 -9.70
C ARG A 452 -1.59 -8.47 -9.14
N ILE A 453 -1.57 -7.34 -9.85
CA ILE A 453 -0.68 -6.23 -9.50
C ILE A 453 -1.16 -5.72 -8.15
N PRO A 454 -0.32 -5.77 -7.10
CA PRO A 454 -0.79 -5.56 -5.72
C PRO A 454 -1.49 -4.21 -5.53
N ILE A 455 -1.09 -3.19 -6.31
CA ILE A 455 -1.64 -1.84 -6.32
C ILE A 455 -1.84 -1.39 -7.77
N PHE A 456 -3.03 -0.92 -8.11
CA PHE A 456 -3.38 -0.45 -9.46
C PHE A 456 -4.46 0.65 -9.46
N ASN A 457 -4.71 1.23 -10.63
CA ASN A 457 -5.69 2.31 -10.84
C ASN A 457 -5.52 3.49 -9.85
N ARG A 458 -4.28 3.84 -9.50
CA ARG A 458 -4.04 4.98 -8.61
C ARG A 458 -4.46 6.27 -9.31
N GLN A 459 -5.36 7.01 -8.68
CA GLN A 459 -5.82 8.32 -9.11
C GLN A 459 -5.51 9.36 -8.03
N TYR A 460 -5.29 10.59 -8.48
CA TYR A 460 -4.85 11.67 -7.61
C TYR A 460 -5.58 12.97 -7.96
N TRP A 461 -6.16 13.58 -6.93
CA TRP A 461 -6.77 14.91 -7.00
C TRP A 461 -6.02 15.86 -6.08
N TRP A 462 -5.90 17.10 -6.55
CA TRP A 462 -5.23 18.17 -5.85
C TRP A 462 -6.08 19.42 -5.94
N TRP A 463 -6.18 20.14 -4.82
CA TRP A 463 -6.80 21.45 -4.77
C TRP A 463 -5.86 22.41 -4.06
N PRO A 464 -5.82 23.69 -4.47
CA PRO A 464 -5.11 24.71 -3.72
C PRO A 464 -5.77 24.91 -2.35
N ALA A 465 -5.15 25.70 -1.48
CA ALA A 465 -5.74 26.05 -0.18
C ALA A 465 -7.19 26.54 -0.34
N GLN A 466 -8.14 25.83 0.28
CA GLN A 466 -9.57 26.10 0.17
C GLN A 466 -10.13 26.85 1.38
N ASN A 467 -9.49 26.73 2.54
CA ASN A 467 -9.90 27.41 3.78
C ASN A 467 -11.37 27.15 4.15
N ILE A 468 -11.84 25.90 4.03
CA ILE A 468 -13.26 25.55 4.17
C ILE A 468 -13.64 25.55 5.64
N ILE A 469 -14.65 26.36 6.00
CA ILE A 469 -15.22 26.39 7.35
C ILE A 469 -16.55 25.64 7.37
N MET A 470 -16.65 24.56 8.15
CA MET A 470 -17.90 23.81 8.30
C MET A 470 -17.92 22.92 9.55
N ASN A 471 -19.13 22.67 10.06
CA ASN A 471 -19.39 21.75 11.18
C ASN A 471 -19.67 20.32 10.70
N VAL A 472 -20.60 20.20 9.76
CA VAL A 472 -21.10 18.95 9.19
C VAL A 472 -21.34 19.18 7.72
N GLY A 473 -20.88 18.28 6.86
CA GLY A 473 -21.10 18.40 5.42
C GLY A 473 -20.09 17.63 4.59
N THR A 474 -20.19 17.82 3.27
CA THR A 474 -19.29 17.23 2.29
C THR A 474 -18.20 18.23 1.93
N LEU A 475 -16.93 17.84 2.09
CA LEU A 475 -15.77 18.67 1.76
C LEU A 475 -15.40 18.51 0.29
N TYR A 476 -15.22 17.27 -0.15
CA TYR A 476 -14.81 16.94 -1.52
C TYR A 476 -15.59 15.71 -1.99
N THR A 477 -15.96 15.70 -3.27
CA THR A 477 -16.57 14.56 -3.94
C THR A 477 -15.84 14.32 -5.25
N VAL A 478 -15.44 13.08 -5.49
CA VAL A 478 -14.81 12.65 -6.73
C VAL A 478 -15.51 11.40 -7.26
N MET A 479 -15.51 11.26 -8.58
CA MET A 479 -15.91 10.01 -9.23
C MET A 479 -14.67 9.17 -9.45
N TYR A 480 -14.69 7.94 -8.94
CA TYR A 480 -13.64 6.95 -9.13
C TYR A 480 -14.21 5.76 -9.92
N SER A 481 -13.67 5.50 -11.11
CA SER A 481 -14.06 4.33 -11.89
C SER A 481 -13.30 3.10 -11.39
N LYS A 482 -13.93 2.34 -10.49
CA LYS A 482 -13.38 1.12 -9.90
C LYS A 482 -13.40 -0.01 -10.91
N LYS A 483 -12.27 -0.70 -11.05
CA LYS A 483 -12.06 -1.65 -12.14
C LYS A 483 -12.37 -3.09 -11.75
N SER A 484 -12.08 -3.50 -10.53
CA SER A 484 -12.35 -4.87 -10.05
C SER A 484 -13.25 -4.86 -8.81
N GLY A 485 -14.26 -5.74 -8.77
CA GLY A 485 -15.08 -5.97 -7.58
C GLY A 485 -14.34 -6.76 -6.49
N ALA A 486 -13.26 -7.46 -6.86
CA ALA A 486 -12.43 -8.25 -5.94
C ALA A 486 -11.31 -7.45 -5.28
N SER A 487 -10.95 -6.28 -5.82
CA SER A 487 -9.97 -5.38 -5.22
C SER A 487 -10.61 -4.53 -4.12
N TRP A 488 -9.79 -4.02 -3.22
CA TRP A 488 -10.20 -3.10 -2.16
C TRP A 488 -9.83 -1.67 -2.55
N LEU A 489 -10.59 -0.66 -2.14
CA LEU A 489 -10.24 0.75 -2.35
C LEU A 489 -9.45 1.28 -1.17
N LYS A 490 -8.17 1.64 -1.38
CA LYS A 490 -7.40 2.43 -0.42
C LYS A 490 -7.61 3.91 -0.74
N VAL A 491 -7.91 4.70 0.29
CA VAL A 491 -8.08 6.15 0.19
C VAL A 491 -7.11 6.84 1.15
N LEU A 492 -6.57 7.98 0.71
CA LEU A 492 -5.73 8.86 1.53
C LEU A 492 -6.05 10.31 1.19
N TRP A 493 -6.66 11.00 2.13
CA TRP A 493 -6.71 12.45 2.12
C TRP A 493 -5.52 13.01 2.93
N SER A 494 -4.88 14.04 2.39
CA SER A 494 -3.80 14.78 3.05
C SER A 494 -4.00 16.27 2.87
N GLY A 495 -4.07 16.99 3.99
CA GLY A 495 -4.17 18.44 4.03
C GLY A 495 -3.95 18.97 5.43
N ASN A 496 -4.38 20.20 5.67
CA ASN A 496 -4.37 20.82 6.98
C ASN A 496 -5.78 20.80 7.59
N ALA A 497 -5.87 20.65 8.91
CA ALA A 497 -7.15 20.71 9.61
C ALA A 497 -7.00 21.41 10.97
N GLN A 498 -8.06 22.08 11.40
CA GLN A 498 -8.13 22.80 12.66
C GLN A 498 -9.55 22.76 13.22
N GLU A 499 -9.67 22.70 14.54
CA GLU A 499 -10.93 22.96 15.27
C GLU A 499 -10.99 24.43 15.68
N ILE A 500 -12.14 25.08 15.49
CA ILE A 500 -12.41 26.46 15.86
C ILE A 500 -13.74 26.52 16.66
N LYS A 501 -13.79 27.41 17.66
CA LYS A 501 -14.97 27.79 18.49
C LYS A 501 -15.23 27.09 19.82
N ALA A 502 -14.85 25.84 20.07
CA ALA A 502 -15.17 25.18 21.35
C ALA A 502 -13.94 24.72 22.15
N ILE A 503 -13.97 24.91 23.48
CA ILE A 503 -12.88 24.55 24.41
C ILE A 503 -12.89 23.04 24.75
N ASN A 504 -13.92 22.30 24.32
CA ASN A 504 -14.12 20.87 24.58
C ASN A 504 -15.01 20.19 23.53
N GLY A 505 -14.85 20.52 22.26
CA GLY A 505 -15.57 19.85 21.19
C GLY A 505 -14.72 18.80 20.49
N CYS A 506 -15.35 18.08 19.57
CA CYS A 506 -14.71 17.05 18.78
C CYS A 506 -15.25 17.07 17.36
N SER A 507 -14.35 16.92 16.39
CA SER A 507 -14.66 16.89 14.97
C SER A 507 -14.16 15.61 14.33
N ARG A 508 -14.92 15.12 13.36
CA ARG A 508 -14.68 13.86 12.65
C ARG A 508 -14.60 14.14 11.16
N TRP A 509 -13.57 13.63 10.49
CA TRP A 509 -13.44 13.60 9.04
C TRP A 509 -13.51 12.14 8.60
N TYR A 510 -14.33 11.82 7.61
CA TYR A 510 -14.59 10.44 7.23
C TYR A 510 -14.92 10.30 5.75
N PHE A 511 -14.69 9.10 5.20
CA PHE A 511 -15.03 8.79 3.81
C PHE A 511 -16.36 8.06 3.69
N THR A 512 -17.09 8.39 2.62
CA THR A 512 -18.22 7.60 2.12
C THR A 512 -17.98 7.15 0.69
N PHE A 513 -18.47 5.97 0.36
CA PHE A 513 -18.49 5.35 -0.97
C PHE A 513 -19.94 5.14 -1.37
N ASN A 514 -20.40 5.82 -2.43
CA ASN A 514 -21.82 5.85 -2.81
C ASN A 514 -22.71 6.18 -1.61
N ASP A 515 -22.35 7.25 -0.90
CA ASP A 515 -22.98 7.75 0.33
C ASP A 515 -22.99 6.83 1.56
N ASN A 516 -22.37 5.64 1.48
CA ASN A 516 -22.23 4.73 2.60
C ASN A 516 -20.83 4.82 3.21
N GLU A 517 -20.73 4.84 4.53
CA GLU A 517 -19.44 4.68 5.21
C GLU A 517 -18.90 3.26 5.00
N CYS A 518 -17.58 3.12 5.05
CA CYS A 518 -16.97 1.79 4.98
C CYS A 518 -17.33 0.95 6.20
N SER A 519 -17.69 -0.31 5.98
CA SER A 519 -18.02 -1.26 7.07
C SER A 519 -17.00 -2.37 7.22
N ASN A 520 -16.17 -2.63 6.21
CA ASN A 520 -15.17 -3.71 6.22
C ASN A 520 -13.80 -3.19 5.74
N PRO A 521 -12.77 -3.17 6.61
CA PRO A 521 -12.75 -3.69 7.98
C PRO A 521 -13.40 -2.78 9.04
N GLY A 522 -13.73 -1.55 8.69
CA GLY A 522 -14.37 -0.56 9.58
C GLY A 522 -14.48 0.80 8.91
N GLU A 523 -14.91 1.82 9.67
CA GLU A 523 -15.11 3.19 9.21
C GLU A 523 -13.78 3.91 8.92
N ILE A 524 -13.62 4.50 7.73
CA ILE A 524 -12.40 5.23 7.37
C ILE A 524 -12.54 6.68 7.84
N GLU A 525 -11.98 6.95 9.01
CA GLU A 525 -12.17 8.21 9.71
C GLU A 525 -10.92 8.69 10.45
N SER A 526 -10.92 9.98 10.73
CA SER A 526 -9.95 10.64 11.60
C SER A 526 -10.68 11.65 12.45
N ILE A 527 -10.26 11.79 13.70
CA ILE A 527 -10.86 12.76 14.62
C ILE A 527 -9.83 13.77 15.12
N LYS A 528 -10.33 14.93 15.53
CA LYS A 528 -9.62 15.84 16.41
C LYS A 528 -10.51 16.17 17.60
N PHE A 529 -9.94 16.04 18.78
CA PHE A 529 -10.49 16.47 20.04
C PHE A 529 -9.39 17.16 20.84
N ASN A 530 -9.68 18.36 21.31
CA ASN A 530 -8.74 19.16 22.05
C ASN A 530 -9.40 19.84 23.25
N ARG A 531 -8.85 19.61 24.44
CA ARG A 531 -9.17 20.36 25.65
C ARG A 531 -7.90 20.90 26.29
N TYR A 532 -7.80 22.22 26.43
CA TYR A 532 -6.68 22.90 27.06
C TYR A 532 -7.09 23.31 28.48
N TYR A 533 -6.40 22.81 29.50
CA TYR A 533 -6.77 23.11 30.90
C TYR A 533 -6.18 24.42 31.41
N GLU A 534 -5.13 24.91 30.76
CA GLU A 534 -4.44 26.16 31.13
C GLU A 534 -4.94 27.37 30.34
N SER A 535 -5.83 27.19 29.36
CA SER A 535 -6.39 28.29 28.57
C SER A 535 -7.90 28.33 28.73
N ASP A 536 -8.44 29.51 29.03
CA ASP A 536 -9.87 29.81 29.00
C ASP A 536 -10.35 30.22 27.59
N LYS A 537 -9.43 30.26 26.62
CA LYS A 537 -9.69 30.58 25.21
C LYS A 537 -9.63 29.33 24.35
N VAL A 538 -10.27 29.41 23.19
CA VAL A 538 -10.09 28.43 22.12
C VAL A 538 -8.64 28.55 21.61
N VAL A 539 -7.89 27.45 21.72
CA VAL A 539 -6.57 27.33 21.11
C VAL A 539 -6.75 26.98 19.64
N TYR A 540 -6.24 27.85 18.79
CA TYR A 540 -6.21 27.62 17.37
C TYR A 540 -5.00 26.76 17.04
N TYR A 541 -5.25 25.61 16.43
CA TYR A 541 -4.19 24.67 16.10
C TYR A 541 -4.41 24.08 14.70
N ASN A 542 -3.81 24.74 13.71
CA ASN A 542 -3.75 24.24 12.35
C ASN A 542 -2.52 23.37 12.18
N SER A 543 -2.73 22.15 11.69
CA SER A 543 -1.64 21.21 11.47
C SER A 543 -1.92 20.32 10.28
N PRO A 544 -0.88 19.67 9.72
CA PRO A 544 -1.09 18.55 8.82
C PRO A 544 -1.99 17.52 9.49
N PHE A 545 -2.86 16.93 8.67
CA PHE A 545 -3.86 15.96 9.06
C PHE A 545 -4.12 15.02 7.89
N THR A 546 -4.38 13.75 8.19
CA THR A 546 -4.67 12.74 7.19
C THR A 546 -5.92 11.95 7.57
N VAL A 547 -6.66 11.51 6.57
CA VAL A 547 -7.71 10.49 6.69
C VAL A 547 -7.34 9.38 5.73
N GLN A 548 -7.09 8.19 6.24
CA GLN A 548 -6.71 7.06 5.39
C GLN A 548 -7.17 5.73 5.94
N GLY A 549 -7.39 4.81 5.02
CA GLY A 549 -7.81 3.45 5.29
C GLY A 549 -8.12 2.73 3.99
N THR A 550 -8.58 1.49 4.13
CA THR A 550 -8.92 0.64 2.99
C THR A 550 -10.32 0.08 3.18
N CYS A 551 -11.12 0.04 2.12
CA CYS A 551 -12.48 -0.48 2.14
C CYS A 551 -12.67 -1.66 1.19
N GLN A 552 -13.27 -2.74 1.71
CA GLN A 552 -13.67 -3.93 0.96
C GLN A 552 -15.18 -3.90 0.64
N GLY A 553 -15.58 -4.64 -0.40
CA GLY A 553 -17.00 -4.90 -0.69
C GLY A 553 -17.66 -3.86 -1.60
N ILE A 554 -16.86 -2.97 -2.18
CA ILE A 554 -17.32 -1.99 -3.16
C ILE A 554 -17.33 -2.66 -4.54
N SER A 555 -18.46 -2.65 -5.23
CA SER A 555 -18.60 -3.22 -6.58
C SER A 555 -17.75 -2.45 -7.61
N ALA A 556 -17.33 -3.13 -8.68
CA ALA A 556 -16.75 -2.47 -9.84
C ALA A 556 -17.75 -1.49 -10.50
N GLY A 557 -17.22 -0.54 -11.26
CA GLY A 557 -17.98 0.55 -11.87
C GLY A 557 -17.68 1.90 -11.23
N ASP A 558 -18.50 2.89 -11.54
CA ASP A 558 -18.33 4.24 -11.04
C ASP A 558 -18.73 4.32 -9.56
N VAL A 559 -17.80 4.77 -8.73
CA VAL A 559 -17.94 4.94 -7.29
C VAL A 559 -17.83 6.42 -6.97
N THR A 560 -18.85 6.98 -6.33
CA THR A 560 -18.77 8.31 -5.75
C THR A 560 -18.02 8.23 -4.43
N VAL A 561 -16.81 8.81 -4.38
CA VAL A 561 -16.02 8.87 -3.14
C VAL A 561 -16.09 10.29 -2.59
N ALA A 562 -16.55 10.43 -1.36
CA ALA A 562 -16.67 11.73 -0.72
C ALA A 562 -15.93 11.76 0.61
N LEU A 563 -15.16 12.83 0.83
CA LEU A 563 -14.66 13.19 2.15
C LEU A 563 -15.68 14.12 2.81
N LYS A 564 -16.12 13.75 4.00
CA LYS A 564 -17.12 14.48 4.78
C LYS A 564 -16.52 14.91 6.13
N VAL A 565 -17.11 15.94 6.71
CA VAL A 565 -16.89 16.35 8.10
C VAL A 565 -18.17 16.15 8.89
N GLY A 566 -18.02 15.81 10.17
CA GLY A 566 -19.12 15.61 11.10
C GLY A 566 -18.69 15.85 12.54
N SER A 567 -19.64 15.64 13.45
CA SER A 567 -19.42 15.76 14.90
C SER A 567 -19.15 14.39 15.51
N CYS A 568 -18.35 14.34 16.57
CA CYS A 568 -18.20 13.12 17.35
C CYS A 568 -19.40 12.93 18.28
N THR A 569 -19.84 11.68 18.47
CA THR A 569 -20.99 11.36 19.33
C THR A 569 -20.78 11.82 20.77
N TYR A 570 -21.76 12.53 21.33
CA TYR A 570 -21.78 13.08 22.70
C TYR A 570 -20.81 14.23 23.00
N TYR A 571 -20.23 14.87 21.98
CA TYR A 571 -19.41 16.08 22.14
C TYR A 571 -20.09 17.27 21.49
N LEU A 572 -19.72 18.47 21.96
CA LEU A 572 -20.13 19.71 21.29
C LEU A 572 -19.56 19.70 19.88
N ALA A 573 -20.41 19.98 18.89
CA ALA A 573 -19.95 20.22 17.53
C ALA A 573 -18.98 21.41 17.53
N GLN A 574 -17.85 21.26 16.83
CA GLN A 574 -16.96 22.38 16.55
C GLN A 574 -17.06 22.74 15.08
N GLU A 575 -16.85 24.03 14.80
CA GLU A 575 -16.51 24.40 13.44
C GLU A 575 -15.12 23.90 13.15
N THR A 576 -14.97 23.32 11.97
CA THR A 576 -13.66 22.94 11.47
C THR A 576 -13.22 23.93 10.44
N LEU A 577 -11.92 24.14 10.37
CA LEU A 577 -11.26 24.81 9.27
C LEU A 577 -10.38 23.77 8.57
N THR A 578 -10.79 23.36 7.38
CA THR A 578 -10.14 22.31 6.58
C THR A 578 -9.44 22.92 5.37
N SER A 579 -8.26 22.40 5.04
CA SER A 579 -7.43 22.85 3.92
C SER A 579 -7.05 24.32 4.02
N TRP A 580 -6.70 24.78 5.23
CA TRP A 580 -6.30 26.16 5.48
C TRP A 580 -4.82 26.39 5.30
N GLY A 581 -4.51 27.32 4.39
CA GLY A 581 -3.17 27.86 4.21
C GLY A 581 -2.17 27.00 3.45
N THR A 582 -2.53 25.74 3.13
CA THR A 582 -1.73 24.80 2.33
C THR A 582 -2.63 24.01 1.39
N LYS A 583 -2.01 23.34 0.41
CA LYS A 583 -2.72 22.45 -0.51
C LYS A 583 -3.50 21.35 0.21
N THR A 584 -4.45 20.77 -0.50
CA THR A 584 -5.12 19.54 -0.08
C THR A 584 -5.19 18.56 -1.24
N SER A 585 -5.13 17.27 -0.93
CA SER A 585 -5.13 16.24 -1.96
C SER A 585 -5.80 14.95 -1.51
N LEU A 586 -6.32 14.23 -2.49
CA LEU A 586 -6.93 12.92 -2.33
C LEU A 586 -6.22 11.94 -3.26
N MET A 587 -5.80 10.80 -2.73
CA MET A 587 -5.28 9.66 -3.48
C MET A 587 -6.22 8.47 -3.27
N ILE A 588 -6.61 7.83 -4.36
CA ILE A 588 -7.42 6.61 -4.33
C ILE A 588 -6.73 5.57 -5.20
N GLU A 589 -6.65 4.34 -4.73
CA GLU A 589 -6.08 3.23 -5.49
C GLU A 589 -6.82 1.93 -5.20
N GLU A 590 -6.76 1.01 -6.15
CA GLU A 590 -7.20 -0.36 -5.94
C GLU A 590 -6.03 -1.20 -5.46
N THR A 591 -6.28 -2.02 -4.44
CA THR A 591 -5.28 -2.91 -3.88
C THR A 591 -5.84 -4.31 -3.73
N PHE A 592 -4.95 -5.29 -3.84
CA PHE A 592 -5.29 -6.68 -3.66
C PHE A 592 -4.69 -7.18 -2.35
N HIS A 593 -5.55 -7.71 -1.48
CA HIS A 593 -5.14 -8.35 -0.24
C HIS A 593 -4.54 -9.73 -0.54
N GLY A 594 -3.40 -10.01 0.10
CA GLY A 594 -2.61 -11.24 -0.02
C GLY A 594 -3.20 -12.43 0.71
#